data_AF-A0A072NSH3-F1
#
_entry.id   AF-A0A072NSH3-F1
#
_cell.length_a   1.000
_cell.length_b   1.000
_cell.length_c   1.000
_cell.angle_alpha   90.00
_cell.angle_beta   90.00
_cell.angle_gamma   90.00
#
_symmetry.space_group_name_H-M   'P 1'
#
loop_
_entity.id
_entity.type
_entity.pdbx_description
1 polymer ?
#
loop_
_entity_poly.entity_id
_entity_poly.type
_entity_poly.pdbx_seq_one_letter_code
_entity_poly.pdbx_strand_id
1 'polypeptide(L)'
;MSWGSLADVQEDRRLRPDWAGIIYTGLPPYENRVSGHTKPSSKRSSAIKDSASVSIQEEYWKPLRQLLLYCIHVNTRYGYIISDAEALFFRRTKSQEPPTPLSESRSRRQPPPAHTRVTSLTSVASGTSAMSLDSSGSPYTDAGNPDINEAPLEIAIIPWANSGTAELTINLGVWFIHILATSDISVEESYHPLGSWRRIKDEKGHWCFQQEGSRRVSQTLPERGVLIEAAP
;
A
#
# COMPACT_ATOMS: atom_id res chain seq x y z
N MET A 1 12.32 31.06 13.22
CA MET A 1 11.42 29.99 12.76
C MET A 1 12.06 29.40 11.52
N SER A 2 12.60 28.18 11.65
CA SER A 2 13.48 27.56 10.66
C SER A 2 12.66 27.12 9.44
N TRP A 3 12.95 27.73 8.30
CA TRP A 3 12.56 27.23 6.98
C TRP A 3 13.59 26.18 6.58
N GLY A 4 13.26 24.91 6.83
CA GLY A 4 14.00 23.76 6.33
C GLY A 4 13.47 23.32 4.98
N SER A 5 14.08 23.85 3.91
CA SER A 5 14.35 23.17 2.63
C SER A 5 13.38 22.06 2.18
N LEU A 6 12.22 22.43 1.63
CA LEU A 6 11.61 21.69 0.52
C LEU A 6 12.21 22.22 -0.80
N ALA A 7 13.53 22.10 -0.92
CA ALA A 7 14.16 22.15 -2.23
C ALA A 7 13.58 20.97 -3.01
N ASP A 8 12.65 21.27 -3.90
CA ASP A 8 12.52 20.64 -5.22
C ASP A 8 12.95 19.16 -5.22
N VAL A 9 12.34 18.35 -4.34
CA VAL A 9 12.47 16.89 -4.43
C VAL A 9 11.73 16.57 -5.69
N GLN A 10 12.48 16.51 -6.78
CA GLN A 10 12.07 16.01 -8.07
C GLN A 10 11.38 14.68 -7.80
N GLU A 11 10.04 14.70 -7.68
CA GLU A 11 9.26 13.51 -7.34
C GLU A 11 9.71 12.42 -8.30
N ASP A 12 10.25 11.31 -7.78
CA ASP A 12 10.70 10.22 -8.62
C ASP A 12 9.51 9.77 -9.46
N ARG A 13 9.60 9.98 -10.78
CA ARG A 13 8.52 9.65 -11.71
C ARG A 13 8.10 8.19 -11.60
N ARG A 14 8.98 7.31 -11.10
CA ARG A 14 8.68 5.90 -10.87
C ARG A 14 7.67 5.69 -9.75
N LEU A 15 7.59 6.62 -8.79
CA LEU A 15 6.67 6.61 -7.65
C LEU A 15 5.34 7.31 -7.93
N ARG A 16 5.16 7.86 -9.13
CA ARG A 16 3.91 8.51 -9.54
C ARG A 16 2.94 7.47 -10.08
N PRO A 17 1.75 7.30 -9.48
CA PRO A 17 0.74 6.40 -10.00
C PRO A 17 0.09 6.97 -11.28
N ASP A 18 -0.49 6.11 -12.11
CA ASP A 18 -1.24 6.55 -13.30
C ASP A 18 -2.51 7.30 -12.91
N TRP A 19 -3.13 6.89 -11.79
CA TRP A 19 -4.31 7.51 -11.22
C TRP A 19 -4.09 7.85 -9.74
N ALA A 20 -4.64 8.98 -9.30
CA ALA A 20 -4.63 9.38 -7.90
C ALA A 20 -5.99 9.96 -7.50
N GLY A 21 -6.55 9.43 -6.41
CA GLY A 21 -7.71 10.01 -5.74
C GLY A 21 -7.25 11.10 -4.80
N ILE A 22 -7.66 12.35 -5.05
CA ILE A 22 -7.22 13.50 -4.25
C ILE A 22 -8.42 14.20 -3.59
N ILE A 23 -8.16 14.85 -2.45
CA ILE A 23 -9.09 15.83 -1.88
C ILE A 23 -8.61 17.21 -2.34
N TYR A 24 -9.45 17.92 -3.08
CA TYR A 24 -9.12 19.27 -3.53
C TYR A 24 -9.24 20.26 -2.36
N THR A 25 -8.11 20.86 -1.97
CA THR A 25 -7.99 21.83 -0.88
C THR A 25 -7.69 23.26 -1.37
N GLY A 26 -7.70 23.50 -2.68
CA GLY A 26 -7.51 24.82 -3.29
C GLY A 26 -6.09 25.12 -3.79
N LEU A 27 -5.05 24.60 -3.12
CA LEU A 27 -3.66 24.79 -3.53
C LEU A 27 -2.88 23.45 -3.52
N PRO A 28 -2.02 23.18 -4.53
CA PRO A 28 -1.14 22.02 -4.53
C PRO A 28 -0.01 22.16 -3.47
N PRO A 29 0.62 21.04 -3.04
CA PRO A 29 0.41 19.68 -3.51
C PRO A 29 -0.87 19.05 -2.93
N TYR A 30 -1.54 18.23 -3.75
CA TYR A 30 -2.72 17.48 -3.30
C TYR A 30 -2.31 16.16 -2.68
N GLU A 31 -2.90 15.84 -1.54
CA GLU A 31 -2.68 14.57 -0.86
C GLU A 31 -3.36 13.43 -1.65
N ASN A 32 -2.57 12.43 -2.03
CA ASN A 32 -3.08 11.22 -2.65
C ASN A 32 -3.71 10.30 -1.59
N ARG A 33 -5.00 10.04 -1.72
CA ARG A 33 -5.79 9.17 -0.85
C ARG A 33 -6.00 7.77 -1.41
N VAL A 34 -5.85 7.58 -2.73
CA VAL A 34 -5.99 6.28 -3.42
C VAL A 34 -5.10 6.26 -4.65
N SER A 35 -4.18 5.31 -4.72
CA SER A 35 -3.36 5.11 -5.91
C SER A 35 -4.04 4.15 -6.90
N GLY A 36 -3.90 4.43 -8.19
CA GLY A 36 -4.36 3.53 -9.24
C GLY A 36 -3.32 3.32 -10.35
N HIS A 37 -3.40 2.18 -11.02
CA HIS A 37 -2.48 1.79 -12.09
C HIS A 37 -3.24 1.23 -13.29
N THR A 38 -2.72 1.45 -14.50
CA THR A 38 -3.29 0.90 -15.74
C THR A 38 -2.34 -0.15 -16.29
N LYS A 39 -2.87 -1.33 -16.57
CA LYS A 39 -2.08 -2.40 -17.20
C LYS A 39 -2.95 -3.21 -18.16
N PRO A 40 -2.45 -3.55 -19.37
CA PRO A 40 -3.20 -4.44 -20.26
C PRO A 40 -3.36 -5.83 -19.62
N SER A 41 -4.50 -6.47 -19.88
CA SER A 41 -4.87 -7.79 -19.40
C SER A 41 -3.91 -8.89 -19.86
N SER A 42 -3.25 -8.69 -21.00
CA SER A 42 -2.19 -9.58 -21.51
C SER A 42 -0.99 -9.69 -20.58
N LYS A 43 -0.75 -8.69 -19.72
CA LYS A 43 0.31 -8.69 -18.70
C LYS A 43 -0.20 -9.01 -17.30
N ARG A 44 -1.52 -8.97 -17.09
CA ARG A 44 -2.17 -9.20 -15.80
C ARG A 44 -3.65 -9.48 -16.01
N SER A 45 -4.03 -10.75 -15.95
CA SER A 45 -5.43 -11.16 -15.81
C SER A 45 -5.55 -12.20 -14.71
N SER A 46 -6.71 -12.26 -14.06
CA SER A 46 -7.07 -13.30 -13.09
C SER A 46 -6.85 -14.70 -13.65
N ALA A 47 -7.08 -14.90 -14.95
CA ALA A 47 -6.84 -16.16 -15.66
C ALA A 47 -5.38 -16.65 -15.64
N ILE A 48 -4.39 -15.75 -15.51
CA ILE A 48 -2.97 -16.11 -15.47
C ILE A 48 -2.37 -16.12 -14.06
N LYS A 49 -3.15 -15.72 -13.03
CA LYS A 49 -2.72 -15.69 -11.63
C LYS A 49 -2.22 -17.06 -11.14
N ASP A 50 -2.93 -18.11 -11.55
CA ASP A 50 -2.69 -19.50 -11.15
C ASP A 50 -1.98 -20.29 -12.26
N SER A 51 -1.26 -19.58 -13.15
CA SER A 51 -0.44 -20.20 -14.18
C SER A 51 0.61 -21.14 -13.57
N ALA A 52 0.79 -22.32 -14.18
CA ALA A 52 1.83 -23.27 -13.77
C ALA A 52 3.26 -22.77 -14.05
N SER A 53 3.42 -21.75 -14.90
CA SER A 53 4.72 -21.14 -15.18
C SER A 53 5.02 -20.04 -14.19
N VAL A 54 6.07 -20.24 -13.38
CA VAL A 54 6.58 -19.27 -12.39
C VAL A 54 6.84 -17.90 -13.02
N SER A 55 7.44 -17.86 -14.21
CA SER A 55 7.72 -16.60 -14.92
C SER A 55 6.46 -15.78 -15.26
N ILE A 56 5.37 -16.46 -15.64
CA ILE A 56 4.07 -15.82 -15.94
C ILE A 56 3.40 -15.35 -14.66
N GLN A 57 3.49 -16.15 -13.59
CA GLN A 57 2.98 -15.78 -12.28
C GLN A 57 3.73 -14.55 -11.73
N GLU A 58 5.06 -14.50 -11.84
CA GLU A 58 5.86 -13.33 -11.47
C GLU A 58 5.46 -12.08 -12.26
N GLU A 59 5.20 -12.21 -13.57
CA GLU A 59 4.73 -11.10 -14.39
C GLU A 59 3.37 -10.57 -13.93
N TYR A 60 2.45 -11.46 -13.53
CA TYR A 60 1.17 -11.09 -12.94
C TYR A 60 1.31 -10.25 -11.66
N TRP A 61 2.30 -10.56 -10.81
CA TRP A 61 2.50 -9.87 -9.53
C TRP A 61 3.19 -8.51 -9.67
N LYS A 62 3.99 -8.26 -10.71
CA LYS A 62 4.74 -7.00 -10.90
C LYS A 62 3.85 -5.75 -10.78
N PRO A 63 2.70 -5.63 -11.47
CA PRO A 63 1.82 -4.47 -11.33
C PRO A 63 1.25 -4.30 -9.91
N LEU A 64 1.00 -5.40 -9.19
CA LEU A 64 0.51 -5.33 -7.82
C LEU A 64 1.61 -4.83 -6.87
N ARG A 65 2.84 -5.33 -7.03
CA ARG A 65 4.00 -4.86 -6.24
C ARG A 65 4.24 -3.38 -6.47
N GLN A 66 4.16 -2.94 -7.73
CA GLN A 66 4.30 -1.53 -8.09
C GLN A 66 3.21 -0.66 -7.45
N LEU A 67 1.95 -1.09 -7.53
CA LEU A 67 0.85 -0.35 -6.91
C LEU A 67 0.93 -0.35 -5.37
N LEU A 68 1.34 -1.47 -4.77
CA LEU A 68 1.56 -1.57 -3.33
C LEU A 68 2.64 -0.58 -2.87
N LEU A 69 3.72 -0.46 -3.63
CA LEU A 69 4.78 0.52 -3.36
C LEU A 69 4.23 1.96 -3.34
N TYR A 70 3.33 2.32 -4.27
CA TYR A 70 2.67 3.63 -4.26
C TYR A 70 1.85 3.82 -3.00
N CYS A 71 1.00 2.85 -2.67
CA CYS A 71 0.16 2.92 -1.48
C CYS A 71 0.99 3.02 -0.19
N ILE A 72 2.11 2.31 -0.08
CA ILE A 72 3.05 2.43 1.03
C ILE A 72 3.61 3.85 1.11
N HIS A 73 4.08 4.38 -0.01
CA HIS A 73 4.72 5.70 -0.06
C HIS A 73 3.80 6.83 0.38
N VAL A 74 2.53 6.79 -0.05
CA VAL A 74 1.51 7.79 0.33
C VAL A 74 0.69 7.38 1.56
N ASN A 75 1.06 6.28 2.22
CA ASN A 75 0.37 5.69 3.37
C ASN A 75 -1.16 5.55 3.18
N THR A 76 -1.58 5.02 2.03
CA THR A 76 -3.00 4.82 1.71
C THR A 76 -3.42 3.36 1.88
N ARG A 77 -4.58 3.16 2.51
CA ARG A 77 -5.23 1.84 2.67
C ARG A 77 -5.67 1.18 1.38
N TYR A 78 -6.01 1.97 0.35
CA TYR A 78 -6.71 1.50 -0.83
C TYR A 78 -5.89 1.68 -2.11
N GLY A 79 -6.04 0.75 -3.05
CA GLY A 79 -5.50 0.89 -4.39
C GLY A 79 -6.27 0.07 -5.41
N TYR A 80 -6.11 0.41 -6.70
CA TYR A 80 -6.74 -0.36 -7.78
C TYR A 80 -5.90 -0.43 -9.06
N ILE A 81 -6.13 -1.48 -9.86
CA ILE A 81 -5.56 -1.67 -11.18
C ILE A 81 -6.71 -1.82 -12.17
N ILE A 82 -6.69 -1.04 -13.25
CA ILE A 82 -7.66 -1.17 -14.35
C ILE A 82 -6.94 -1.75 -15.55
N SER A 83 -7.55 -2.76 -16.17
CA SER A 83 -7.15 -3.33 -17.45
C SER A 83 -8.28 -3.22 -18.46
N ASP A 84 -8.05 -3.70 -19.67
CA ASP A 84 -9.04 -3.87 -20.73
C ASP A 84 -9.99 -5.07 -20.52
N ALA A 85 -9.74 -5.95 -19.53
CA ALA A 85 -10.60 -7.12 -19.24
C ALA A 85 -11.29 -7.07 -17.86
N GLU A 86 -10.61 -6.52 -16.86
CA GLU A 86 -11.08 -6.46 -15.47
C GLU A 86 -10.44 -5.30 -14.71
N ALA A 87 -11.02 -4.95 -13.56
CA ALA A 87 -10.37 -4.12 -12.56
C ALA A 87 -10.15 -4.90 -11.26
N LEU A 88 -8.99 -4.71 -10.66
CA LEU A 88 -8.63 -5.27 -9.37
C LEU A 88 -8.58 -4.14 -8.36
N PHE A 89 -9.28 -4.30 -7.25
CA PHE A 89 -9.25 -3.41 -6.09
C PHE A 89 -8.58 -4.14 -4.96
N PHE A 90 -7.80 -3.45 -4.15
CA PHE A 90 -7.28 -4.03 -2.92
C PHE A 90 -7.38 -3.08 -1.74
N ARG A 91 -7.34 -3.72 -0.57
CA ARG A 91 -7.26 -3.09 0.73
C ARG A 91 -6.05 -3.64 1.49
N ARG A 92 -5.26 -2.73 2.04
CA ARG A 92 -4.13 -3.00 2.93
C ARG A 92 -4.61 -3.15 4.37
N THR A 93 -3.91 -3.99 5.12
CA THR A 93 -4.19 -4.28 6.53
C THR A 93 -2.83 -4.52 7.19
N LYS A 94 -2.66 -4.09 8.44
CA LYS A 94 -1.45 -4.41 9.21
C LYS A 94 -1.49 -5.87 9.63
N SER A 95 -0.34 -6.55 9.60
CA SER A 95 -0.26 -7.89 10.17
C SER A 95 -0.27 -7.80 11.71
N GLN A 96 -0.96 -8.76 12.35
CA GLN A 96 -1.00 -8.89 13.81
C GLN A 96 0.32 -9.43 14.38
N GLU A 97 1.10 -10.12 13.54
CA GLU A 97 2.43 -10.57 13.93
C GLU A 97 3.40 -9.38 13.90
N PRO A 98 4.33 -9.27 14.86
CA PRO A 98 5.32 -8.21 14.87
C PRO A 98 6.23 -8.34 13.62
N PRO A 99 6.71 -7.20 13.06
CA PRO A 99 7.62 -7.23 11.92
C PRO A 99 8.87 -8.04 12.30
N THR A 100 9.18 -9.07 11.51
CA THR A 100 10.39 -9.86 11.72
C THR A 100 11.61 -9.00 11.40
N PRO A 101 12.50 -8.70 12.36
CA PRO A 101 13.64 -7.86 12.09
C PRO A 101 14.56 -8.51 11.04
N LEU A 102 15.12 -7.69 10.15
CA LEU A 102 16.12 -8.09 9.13
C LEU A 102 17.30 -8.90 9.70
N SER A 103 17.59 -8.77 10.99
CA SER A 103 18.64 -9.54 11.68
C SER A 103 18.30 -11.01 11.87
N GLU A 104 17.02 -11.38 11.98
CA GLU A 104 16.56 -12.76 12.17
C GLU A 104 16.47 -13.53 10.85
N SER A 105 16.17 -12.83 9.76
CA SER A 105 16.06 -13.42 8.40
C SER A 105 17.41 -13.49 7.66
N ARG A 106 18.47 -12.83 8.16
CA ARG A 106 19.84 -13.04 7.65
C ARG A 106 20.38 -14.37 8.18
N SER A 107 20.69 -15.30 7.27
CA SER A 107 21.50 -16.47 7.61
C SER A 107 22.77 -16.00 8.31
N ARG A 108 22.97 -16.44 9.56
CA ARG A 108 24.18 -16.18 10.33
C ARG A 108 25.37 -16.50 9.44
N ARG A 109 26.21 -15.51 9.11
CA ARG A 109 27.46 -15.75 8.40
C ARG A 109 28.19 -16.84 9.18
N GLN A 110 28.33 -18.01 8.57
CA GLN A 110 29.20 -19.05 9.09
C GLN A 110 30.57 -18.40 9.27
N PRO A 111 31.24 -18.56 10.44
CA PRO A 111 32.60 -18.07 10.57
C PRO A 111 33.40 -18.66 9.38
N PRO A 112 34.15 -17.83 8.65
CA PRO A 112 34.96 -18.34 7.55
C PRO A 112 35.84 -19.48 8.11
N PRO A 113 36.01 -20.59 7.37
CA PRO A 113 36.98 -21.60 7.78
C PRO A 113 38.33 -20.90 8.00
N ALA A 114 38.96 -21.19 9.12
CA ALA A 114 40.18 -20.54 9.56
C ALA A 114 41.17 -20.38 8.40
N HIS A 115 41.44 -19.14 8.00
CA HIS A 115 42.37 -18.84 6.93
C HIS A 115 43.78 -19.27 7.36
N THR A 116 44.31 -20.31 6.73
CA THR A 116 45.75 -20.58 6.72
C THR A 116 46.44 -19.40 6.04
N ARG A 117 47.28 -18.67 6.79
CA ARG A 117 48.10 -17.58 6.23
C ARG A 117 49.05 -18.16 5.19
N VAL A 118 48.83 -17.84 3.92
CA VAL A 118 49.87 -17.89 2.90
C VAL A 118 50.39 -16.47 2.73
N THR A 119 51.61 -16.23 3.20
CA THR A 119 52.38 -15.01 2.92
C THR A 119 52.77 -15.01 1.44
N SER A 120 52.31 -14.02 0.69
CA SER A 120 52.89 -13.65 -0.60
C SER A 120 53.08 -12.14 -0.61
N LEU A 121 54.34 -11.74 -0.80
CA LEU A 121 54.81 -10.37 -0.90
C LEU A 121 54.68 -9.92 -2.36
N THR A 122 53.97 -8.83 -2.62
CA THR A 122 54.34 -7.78 -3.60
C THR A 122 53.36 -6.60 -3.54
N SER A 123 53.96 -5.41 -3.62
CA SER A 123 53.43 -4.02 -3.64
C SER A 123 52.56 -3.72 -4.87
N VAL A 124 51.72 -2.67 -5.03
CA VAL A 124 51.64 -1.30 -4.49
C VAL A 124 50.24 -0.72 -4.78
N ALA A 125 49.79 0.17 -3.87
CA ALA A 125 49.09 1.45 -4.08
C ALA A 125 47.60 1.54 -4.50
N SER A 126 46.84 2.03 -3.52
CA SER A 126 45.98 3.23 -3.58
C SER A 126 44.72 3.24 -4.45
N GLY A 127 43.59 3.37 -3.76
CA GLY A 127 42.69 4.49 -4.06
C GLY A 127 41.26 4.16 -4.47
N THR A 128 40.49 3.44 -3.64
CA THR A 128 39.03 3.65 -3.57
C THR A 128 38.55 3.49 -2.13
N SER A 129 38.95 4.42 -1.25
CA SER A 129 38.06 4.80 -0.16
C SER A 129 36.84 5.50 -0.76
N ALA A 130 35.69 5.35 -0.12
CA ALA A 130 34.41 5.97 -0.44
C ALA A 130 33.60 5.32 -1.56
N MET A 131 32.66 4.45 -1.15
CA MET A 131 31.24 4.65 -1.44
C MET A 131 30.45 4.06 -0.25
N SER A 132 30.48 4.73 0.91
CA SER A 132 29.28 4.67 1.77
C SER A 132 28.24 5.53 1.06
N LEU A 133 27.62 4.96 0.03
CA LEU A 133 26.30 5.39 -0.34
C LEU A 133 25.44 4.92 0.81
N ASP A 134 24.93 5.89 1.55
CA ASP A 134 23.85 5.73 2.50
C ASP A 134 22.88 4.72 1.90
N SER A 135 22.84 3.51 2.44
CA SER A 135 21.92 2.46 1.99
C SER A 135 20.51 2.82 2.46
N SER A 136 19.97 3.93 1.97
CA SER A 136 18.55 4.12 1.66
C SER A 136 18.26 3.40 0.33
N GLY A 137 18.81 2.20 0.18
CA GLY A 137 18.84 1.44 -1.05
C GLY A 137 17.46 0.86 -1.31
N SER A 138 16.71 1.50 -2.21
CA SER A 138 15.52 0.98 -2.90
C SER A 138 14.46 0.33 -2.00
N PRO A 139 13.30 0.96 -1.76
CA PRO A 139 12.17 0.31 -1.05
C PRO A 139 11.62 -0.93 -1.80
N TYR A 140 12.10 -1.19 -3.01
CA TYR A 140 11.75 -2.36 -3.80
C TYR A 140 12.80 -3.45 -3.62
N THR A 141 12.45 -4.50 -2.89
CA THR A 141 13.04 -5.84 -3.09
C THR A 141 11.93 -6.75 -3.63
N ASP A 142 12.30 -7.75 -4.44
CA ASP A 142 11.33 -8.72 -4.96
C ASP A 142 10.66 -9.55 -3.85
N ALA A 143 11.29 -9.57 -2.67
CA ALA A 143 10.79 -10.19 -1.44
C ALA A 143 9.94 -9.24 -0.56
N GLY A 144 9.66 -8.00 -1.01
CA GLY A 144 8.97 -6.98 -0.22
C GLY A 144 9.93 -6.20 0.69
N ASN A 145 9.41 -5.21 1.42
CA ASN A 145 10.18 -4.49 2.42
C ASN A 145 9.84 -5.09 3.80
N PRO A 146 10.77 -5.79 4.47
CA PRO A 146 10.52 -6.47 5.73
C PRO A 146 10.26 -5.52 6.91
N ASP A 147 10.55 -4.23 6.74
CA ASP A 147 10.22 -3.20 7.74
C ASP A 147 8.73 -2.82 7.71
N ILE A 148 7.95 -3.33 6.75
CA ILE A 148 6.53 -3.02 6.61
C ILE A 148 5.70 -4.21 7.11
N ASN A 149 5.04 -4.01 8.26
CA ASN A 149 4.16 -5.00 8.87
C ASN A 149 2.79 -5.05 8.16
N GLU A 150 2.76 -5.56 6.92
CA GLU A 150 1.53 -5.75 6.14
C GLU A 150 1.03 -7.19 6.23
N ALA A 151 -0.27 -7.35 6.42
CA ALA A 151 -0.97 -8.61 6.21
C ALA A 151 -1.14 -8.88 4.70
N PRO A 152 -1.56 -10.10 4.31
CA PRO A 152 -1.95 -10.37 2.93
C PRO A 152 -3.00 -9.37 2.42
N LEU A 153 -2.82 -8.90 1.19
CA LEU A 153 -3.76 -7.96 0.58
C LEU A 153 -5.14 -8.61 0.42
N GLU A 154 -6.18 -7.90 0.84
CA GLU A 154 -7.54 -8.25 0.52
C GLU A 154 -7.87 -7.74 -0.88
N ILE A 155 -8.29 -8.63 -1.77
CA ILE A 155 -8.43 -8.34 -3.21
C ILE A 155 -9.85 -8.61 -3.67
N ALA A 156 -10.42 -7.67 -4.43
CA ALA A 156 -11.65 -7.85 -5.18
C ALA A 156 -11.37 -7.66 -6.67
N ILE A 157 -11.85 -8.58 -7.52
CA ILE A 157 -11.70 -8.51 -8.97
C ILE A 157 -13.07 -8.36 -9.60
N ILE A 158 -13.20 -7.38 -10.50
CA ILE A 158 -14.43 -7.03 -11.18
C ILE A 158 -14.21 -7.11 -12.69
N PRO A 159 -14.80 -8.08 -13.39
CA PRO A 159 -14.77 -8.15 -14.85
C PRO A 159 -15.52 -6.99 -15.51
N TRP A 160 -15.11 -6.56 -16.71
CA TRP A 160 -15.89 -5.60 -17.53
C TRP A 160 -17.25 -6.16 -17.95
N ALA A 161 -17.38 -7.49 -18.00
CA ALA A 161 -18.64 -8.16 -18.33
C ALA A 161 -19.75 -7.93 -17.29
N ASN A 162 -19.39 -7.54 -16.06
CA ASN A 162 -20.39 -7.30 -15.01
C ASN A 162 -21.31 -6.13 -15.37
N SER A 163 -22.62 -6.37 -15.34
CA SER A 163 -23.65 -5.37 -15.64
C SER A 163 -24.99 -5.71 -14.99
N GLY A 164 -25.78 -4.67 -14.64
CA GLY A 164 -27.11 -4.84 -14.08
C GLY A 164 -27.25 -4.44 -12.60
N THR A 165 -28.43 -4.67 -12.03
CA THR A 165 -28.89 -4.10 -10.74
C THR A 165 -28.37 -4.81 -9.48
N ALA A 166 -27.65 -5.92 -9.61
CA ALA A 166 -27.11 -6.67 -8.47
C ALA A 166 -25.61 -6.99 -8.61
N GLU A 167 -24.96 -6.48 -9.66
CA GLU A 167 -23.55 -6.73 -9.92
C GLU A 167 -22.73 -5.48 -9.66
N LEU A 168 -21.59 -5.66 -8.98
CA LEU A 168 -20.63 -4.57 -8.83
C LEU A 168 -19.95 -4.36 -10.18
N THR A 169 -20.12 -3.17 -10.74
CA THR A 169 -19.44 -2.74 -11.98
C THR A 169 -18.12 -2.06 -11.66
N ILE A 170 -17.21 -1.98 -12.63
CA ILE A 170 -15.92 -1.30 -12.45
C ILE A 170 -16.12 0.17 -12.09
N ASN A 171 -17.04 0.87 -12.75
CA ASN A 171 -17.35 2.27 -12.45
C ASN A 171 -17.81 2.44 -11.00
N LEU A 172 -18.68 1.55 -10.53
CA LEU A 172 -19.15 1.58 -9.15
C LEU A 172 -18.03 1.23 -8.17
N GLY A 173 -17.16 0.27 -8.49
CA GLY A 173 -15.99 -0.08 -7.69
C GLY A 173 -15.00 1.08 -7.54
N VAL A 174 -14.66 1.76 -8.63
CA VAL A 174 -13.80 2.96 -8.63
C VAL A 174 -14.45 4.08 -7.82
N TRP A 175 -15.74 4.34 -8.01
CA TRP A 175 -16.45 5.33 -7.22
C TRP A 175 -16.41 4.98 -5.72
N PHE A 176 -16.72 3.73 -5.37
CA PHE A 176 -16.83 3.29 -3.98
C PHE A 176 -15.48 3.39 -3.25
N ILE A 177 -14.38 2.96 -3.86
CA ILE A 177 -13.05 3.01 -3.23
C ILE A 177 -12.60 4.45 -2.96
N HIS A 178 -12.93 5.38 -3.85
CA HIS A 178 -12.67 6.80 -3.62
C HIS A 178 -13.52 7.34 -2.47
N ILE A 179 -14.80 6.98 -2.37
CA ILE A 179 -15.65 7.36 -1.24
C ILE A 179 -15.10 6.81 0.09
N LEU A 180 -14.68 5.54 0.14
CA LEU A 180 -14.07 4.96 1.34
C LEU A 180 -12.80 5.71 1.75
N ALA A 181 -11.94 6.02 0.79
CA ALA A 181 -10.72 6.80 1.05
C ALA A 181 -10.98 8.25 1.45
N THR A 182 -12.16 8.78 1.11
CA THR A 182 -12.56 10.11 1.59
C THR A 182 -12.97 10.10 3.06
N SER A 183 -13.37 8.95 3.61
CA SER A 183 -13.65 8.78 5.04
C SER A 183 -12.40 8.44 5.84
N ASP A 184 -11.64 7.44 5.40
CA ASP A 184 -10.44 7.00 6.11
C ASP A 184 -9.45 6.33 5.15
N ILE A 185 -8.16 6.58 5.35
CA ILE A 185 -7.06 5.94 4.62
C ILE A 185 -6.07 5.22 5.54
N SER A 186 -6.33 5.21 6.85
CA SER A 186 -5.49 4.56 7.86
C SER A 186 -5.31 3.08 7.54
N VAL A 187 -4.10 2.56 7.73
CA VAL A 187 -3.85 1.12 7.68
C VAL A 187 -3.91 0.57 9.11
N GLU A 188 -4.88 -0.30 9.36
CA GLU A 188 -5.17 -0.90 10.67
C GLU A 188 -5.07 -2.42 10.62
N GLU A 189 -4.99 -3.07 11.78
CA GLU A 189 -4.88 -4.54 11.90
C GLU A 189 -6.20 -5.26 11.60
N SER A 190 -7.32 -4.57 11.82
CA SER A 190 -8.64 -5.03 11.47
C SER A 190 -9.50 -3.81 11.20
N TYR A 191 -10.62 -4.02 10.53
CA TYR A 191 -11.53 -2.93 10.23
C TYR A 191 -12.96 -3.35 10.45
N HIS A 192 -13.77 -2.35 10.73
CA HIS A 192 -15.16 -2.54 11.04
C HIS A 192 -16.00 -2.82 9.78
N PRO A 193 -17.13 -3.55 9.92
CA PRO A 193 -18.05 -3.75 8.82
C PRO A 193 -18.58 -2.43 8.25
N LEU A 194 -18.74 -2.35 6.93
CA LEU A 194 -19.32 -1.16 6.30
C LEU A 194 -20.72 -0.88 6.84
N GLY A 195 -21.04 0.39 7.06
CA GLY A 195 -22.35 0.82 7.56
C GLY A 195 -22.53 0.71 9.08
N SER A 196 -21.57 0.12 9.79
CA SER A 196 -21.48 0.18 11.25
C SER A 196 -21.18 1.60 11.75
N TRP A 197 -21.43 1.86 13.03
CA TRP A 197 -21.27 3.18 13.63
C TRP A 197 -20.22 3.16 14.72
N ARG A 198 -19.36 4.17 14.75
CA ARG A 198 -18.41 4.41 15.84
C ARG A 198 -18.71 5.74 16.52
N ARG A 199 -18.44 5.80 17.82
CA ARG A 199 -18.62 7.02 18.61
C ARG A 199 -17.36 7.89 18.48
N ILE A 200 -17.52 9.13 18.04
CA ILE A 200 -16.44 10.11 17.91
C ILE A 200 -16.77 11.38 18.69
N LYS A 201 -15.75 12.21 18.97
CA LYS A 201 -15.96 13.57 19.46
C LYS A 201 -15.88 14.53 18.29
N ASP A 202 -16.81 15.48 18.22
CA ASP A 202 -16.74 16.60 17.28
C ASP A 202 -15.63 17.60 17.68
N GLU A 203 -15.39 18.59 16.84
CA GLU A 203 -14.41 19.68 17.11
C GLU A 203 -14.73 20.47 18.39
N LYS A 204 -15.97 20.41 18.88
CA LYS A 204 -16.46 21.08 20.10
C LYS A 204 -16.46 20.16 21.32
N GLY A 205 -16.02 18.91 21.18
CA GLY A 205 -15.96 17.90 22.23
C GLY A 205 -17.28 17.16 22.52
N HIS A 206 -18.34 17.39 21.75
CA HIS A 206 -19.59 16.65 21.88
C HIS A 206 -19.48 15.28 21.23
N TRP A 207 -20.15 14.30 21.84
CA TRP A 207 -20.23 12.97 21.28
C TRP A 207 -21.19 12.91 20.10
N CYS A 208 -20.73 12.34 19.00
CA CYS A 208 -21.56 12.00 17.84
C CYS A 208 -21.16 10.61 17.31
N PHE A 209 -21.92 10.13 16.33
CA PHE A 209 -21.72 8.83 15.71
C PHE A 209 -21.33 9.02 14.25
N GLN A 210 -20.26 8.38 13.83
CA GLN A 210 -19.80 8.35 12.44
C GLN A 210 -20.03 6.95 11.87
N GLN A 211 -20.58 6.88 10.65
CA GLN A 211 -20.80 5.61 9.96
C GLN A 211 -19.58 5.21 9.14
N GLU A 212 -19.11 3.97 9.31
CA GLU A 212 -18.00 3.39 8.58
C GLU A 212 -18.31 3.27 7.08
N GLY A 213 -17.34 3.67 6.26
CA GLY A 213 -17.43 3.65 4.80
C GLY A 213 -18.37 4.70 4.21
N SER A 214 -18.76 5.70 4.99
CA SER A 214 -19.49 6.87 4.51
C SER A 214 -19.03 8.14 5.23
N ARG A 215 -19.42 9.31 4.72
CA ARG A 215 -19.22 10.59 5.41
C ARG A 215 -20.38 10.97 6.33
N ARG A 216 -21.26 10.02 6.67
CA ARG A 216 -22.42 10.31 7.51
C ARG A 216 -22.01 10.44 8.97
N VAL A 217 -22.43 11.55 9.57
CA VAL A 217 -22.31 11.82 11.00
C VAL A 217 -23.71 12.09 11.54
N SER A 218 -24.03 11.53 12.71
CA SER A 218 -25.32 11.68 13.37
C SER A 218 -25.11 12.01 14.84
N GLN A 219 -25.97 12.86 15.41
CA GLN A 219 -25.94 13.17 16.84
C GLN A 219 -26.48 12.02 17.69
N THR A 220 -27.39 11.22 17.14
CA THR A 220 -27.96 10.03 17.76
C THR A 220 -27.66 8.79 16.94
N LEU A 221 -27.55 7.64 17.60
CA LEU A 221 -27.41 6.36 16.89
C LEU A 221 -28.71 6.08 16.13
N PRO A 222 -28.69 5.83 14.81
CA PRO A 222 -29.91 5.51 14.07
C PRO A 222 -30.55 4.21 14.54
N GLU A 223 -31.86 4.07 14.38
CA GLU A 223 -32.65 2.93 14.90
C GLU A 223 -32.14 1.54 14.46
N ARG A 224 -31.52 1.45 13.27
CA ARG A 224 -30.91 0.22 12.74
C ARG A 224 -29.39 0.26 12.69
N GLY A 225 -28.78 1.23 13.39
CA GLY A 225 -27.34 1.40 13.45
C GLY A 225 -26.69 0.38 14.38
N VAL A 226 -25.77 -0.42 13.85
CA VAL A 226 -24.93 -1.28 14.68
C VAL A 226 -23.79 -0.43 15.25
N LEU A 227 -23.84 -0.15 16.55
CA LEU A 227 -22.74 0.53 17.25
C LEU A 227 -21.61 -0.46 17.53
N ILE A 228 -20.40 -0.01 17.24
CA ILE A 228 -19.20 -0.73 17.62
C ILE A 228 -18.71 -0.15 18.94
N GLU A 229 -18.68 -1.00 19.96
CA GLU A 229 -17.97 -0.68 21.18
C GLU A 229 -16.47 -0.69 20.88
N ALA A 230 -15.75 0.34 21.37
CA ALA A 230 -14.30 0.35 21.25
C ALA A 230 -13.76 -0.94 21.87
N ALA A 231 -12.86 -1.63 21.17
CA ALA A 231 -12.10 -2.69 21.79
C ALA A 231 -11.39 -2.12 23.04
N PRO A 232 -11.39 -2.86 24.17
CA PRO A 232 -10.80 -2.40 25.42
C PRO A 232 -9.31 -2.08 25.30
#